data_AF-A0AA96EA55-F1
#
_entry.id   AF-A0AA96EA55-F1
#
_cell.length_a   1.000
_cell.length_b   1.000
_cell.length_c   1.000
_cell.angle_alpha   90.00
_cell.angle_beta   90.00
_cell.angle_gamma   90.00
#
_symmetry.space_group_name_H-M   'P 1'
#
loop_
_entity.id
_entity.type
_entity.pdbx_description
1 polymer ?
#
loop_
_entity_poly.entity_id
_entity_poly.type
_entity_poly.pdbx_seq_one_letter_code
_entity_poly.pdbx_strand_id
1 'polypeptide(L)'
;MRCAETTSVLGRQRGAALVVVMVVLTGALMLGLVGVQSALVDQRQAANYRAALKAHMRAETAAARALSAVDTLDWHNAPGLEPGQNVRWPIVTAHPTAVHRCVEGSCLYLPVMRGAERWVLALGVSRASNGELAAHSAPILLRVDEEREPGATFSWD
;
A
#
# COMPACT_ATOMS: atom_id res chain seq x y z
N MET A 1 -22.75 -43.67 -71.26
CA MET A 1 -22.99 -43.94 -69.82
C MET A 1 -21.95 -43.18 -69.02
N ARG A 2 -22.41 -42.31 -68.09
CA ARG A 2 -21.82 -41.77 -66.84
C ARG A 2 -20.29 -41.50 -66.82
N CYS A 3 -19.79 -40.33 -66.41
CA CYS A 3 -20.05 -39.69 -65.11
C CYS A 3 -19.96 -38.16 -65.20
N ALA A 4 -21.03 -37.51 -64.77
CA ALA A 4 -21.05 -36.14 -64.30
C ALA A 4 -21.36 -36.20 -62.80
N GLU A 5 -20.36 -36.15 -61.94
CA GLU A 5 -20.56 -35.91 -60.50
C GLU A 5 -19.24 -35.66 -59.76
N THR A 6 -18.76 -34.42 -59.77
CA THR A 6 -17.72 -33.97 -58.82
C THR A 6 -17.93 -32.54 -58.30
N THR A 7 -19.01 -31.83 -58.67
CA THR A 7 -19.17 -30.40 -58.30
C THR A 7 -19.91 -30.16 -56.97
N SER A 8 -20.42 -31.19 -56.27
CA SER A 8 -21.25 -31.02 -55.06
C SER A 8 -20.47 -30.83 -53.74
N VAL A 9 -19.15 -31.03 -53.71
CA VAL A 9 -18.35 -31.01 -52.46
C VAL A 9 -17.71 -29.63 -52.18
N LEU A 10 -17.42 -28.82 -53.21
CA LEU A 10 -16.70 -27.53 -53.08
C LEU A 10 -17.44 -26.46 -52.25
N GLY A 11 -18.78 -26.41 -52.31
CA GLY A 11 -19.58 -25.44 -51.56
C GLY A 11 -19.66 -25.71 -50.06
N ARG A 12 -19.63 -26.99 -49.66
CA ARG A 12 -19.73 -27.42 -48.25
C ARG A 12 -18.41 -27.23 -47.49
N GLN A 13 -17.27 -27.37 -48.17
CA GLN A 13 -15.93 -27.15 -47.60
C GLN A 13 -15.63 -25.68 -47.26
N ARG A 14 -16.15 -24.73 -48.07
CA ARG A 14 -15.97 -23.29 -47.81
C ARG A 14 -16.65 -22.81 -46.52
N GLY A 15 -17.84 -23.35 -46.22
CA GLY A 15 -18.54 -23.04 -44.96
C GLY A 15 -17.83 -23.61 -43.73
N ALA A 16 -17.30 -24.84 -43.82
CA ALA A 16 -16.55 -25.46 -42.73
C ALA A 16 -15.22 -24.73 -42.44
N ALA A 17 -14.49 -24.33 -43.49
CA ALA A 17 -13.24 -23.58 -43.33
C ALA A 17 -13.46 -22.22 -42.63
N LEU A 18 -14.55 -21.51 -42.94
CA LEU A 18 -14.89 -20.24 -42.29
C LEU A 18 -15.15 -20.42 -40.79
N VAL A 19 -15.87 -21.49 -40.41
CA VAL A 19 -16.15 -21.80 -39.00
C VAL A 19 -14.86 -22.10 -38.25
N VAL A 20 -13.96 -22.90 -38.84
CA VAL A 20 -12.66 -23.21 -38.23
C VAL A 20 -11.83 -21.93 -38.01
N VAL A 21 -11.75 -21.06 -39.01
CA VAL A 21 -11.02 -19.78 -38.87
C VAL A 21 -11.65 -18.90 -37.80
N MET A 22 -12.97 -18.79 -37.75
CA MET A 22 -13.67 -18.06 -36.69
C MET A 22 -13.35 -18.62 -35.30
N VAL A 23 -13.38 -19.94 -35.12
CA VAL A 23 -13.05 -20.58 -33.83
C VAL A 23 -11.58 -20.31 -33.44
N VAL A 24 -10.65 -20.41 -34.38
CA VAL A 24 -9.23 -20.12 -34.11
C VAL A 24 -9.01 -18.64 -33.78
N LEU A 25 -9.63 -17.73 -34.54
CA LEU A 25 -9.49 -16.28 -34.34
C LEU A 25 -10.12 -15.84 -33.01
N THR A 26 -11.29 -16.38 -32.67
CA THR A 26 -11.95 -16.12 -31.37
C THR A 26 -11.16 -16.71 -30.22
N GLY A 27 -10.58 -17.91 -30.37
CA GLY A 27 -9.66 -18.49 -29.38
C GLY A 27 -8.42 -17.61 -29.16
N ALA A 28 -7.77 -17.16 -30.23
CA ALA A 28 -6.63 -16.26 -30.15
C ALA A 28 -6.97 -14.92 -29.50
N LEU A 29 -8.14 -14.35 -29.82
CA LEU A 29 -8.64 -13.12 -29.21
C LEU A 29 -8.88 -13.28 -27.70
N MET A 30 -9.51 -14.38 -27.29
CA MET A 30 -9.78 -14.66 -25.88
C MET A 30 -8.48 -14.83 -25.09
N LEU A 31 -7.48 -15.53 -25.64
CA LEU A 31 -6.16 -15.64 -25.04
C LEU A 31 -5.48 -14.27 -24.89
N GLY A 32 -5.59 -13.41 -25.91
CA GLY A 32 -5.08 -12.04 -25.85
C GLY A 32 -5.77 -11.21 -24.76
N LEU A 33 -7.09 -11.32 -24.62
CA LEU A 33 -7.86 -10.60 -23.61
C LEU A 33 -7.50 -11.03 -22.19
N VAL A 34 -7.34 -12.34 -21.96
CA VAL A 34 -6.91 -12.89 -20.66
C VAL A 34 -5.52 -12.36 -20.28
N GLY A 35 -4.59 -12.28 -21.24
CA GLY A 35 -3.26 -11.71 -21.01
C GLY A 35 -3.30 -10.25 -20.55
N VAL A 36 -4.10 -9.41 -21.20
CA VAL A 36 -4.27 -8.00 -20.81
C VAL A 36 -4.92 -7.88 -19.44
N GLN A 37 -5.95 -8.68 -19.15
CA GLN A 37 -6.61 -8.67 -17.84
C GLN A 37 -5.64 -9.07 -16.73
N SER A 38 -4.80 -10.08 -16.95
CA SER A 38 -3.76 -10.50 -15.99
C SER A 38 -2.79 -9.35 -15.70
N ALA A 39 -2.28 -8.68 -16.74
CA ALA A 39 -1.36 -7.56 -16.58
C ALA A 39 -1.97 -6.39 -15.79
N LEU A 40 -3.26 -6.11 -16.00
CA LEU A 40 -3.98 -5.09 -15.24
C LEU A 40 -4.12 -5.45 -13.76
N VAL A 41 -4.34 -6.73 -13.44
CA VAL A 41 -4.37 -7.21 -12.05
C VAL A 41 -3.01 -7.02 -11.39
N ASP A 42 -1.93 -7.42 -12.06
CA ASP A 42 -0.57 -7.28 -11.54
C ASP A 42 -0.20 -5.81 -11.29
N GLN A 43 -0.57 -4.92 -12.21
CA GLN A 43 -0.37 -3.47 -12.05
C GLN A 43 -1.10 -2.92 -10.82
N ARG A 44 -2.34 -3.35 -10.57
CA ARG A 44 -3.11 -2.91 -9.40
C ARG A 44 -2.48 -3.42 -8.10
N GLN A 45 -2.01 -4.66 -8.08
CA GLN A 45 -1.30 -5.19 -6.92
C GLN A 45 0.00 -4.42 -6.66
N ALA A 46 0.83 -4.22 -7.69
CA ALA A 46 2.07 -3.45 -7.58
C ALA A 46 1.81 -2.01 -7.10
N ALA A 47 0.74 -1.37 -7.59
CA ALA A 47 0.33 -0.04 -7.15
C ALA A 47 -0.08 -0.02 -5.67
N ASN A 48 -0.86 -1.01 -5.22
CA ASN A 48 -1.27 -1.12 -3.82
C ASN A 48 -0.07 -1.36 -2.89
N TYR A 49 0.84 -2.27 -3.25
CA TYR A 49 2.06 -2.50 -2.48
C TYR A 49 2.93 -1.25 -2.40
N ARG A 50 3.09 -0.55 -3.53
CA ARG A 50 3.85 0.70 -3.56
C ARG A 50 3.23 1.78 -2.67
N ALA A 51 1.91 1.88 -2.62
CA ALA A 51 1.22 2.84 -1.75
C ALA A 51 1.43 2.49 -0.27
N ALA A 52 1.33 1.21 0.10
CA ALA A 52 1.58 0.74 1.47
C ALA A 52 3.03 0.98 1.90
N LEU A 53 4.01 0.64 1.06
CA LEU A 53 5.44 0.88 1.34
C LEU A 53 5.76 2.37 1.50
N LYS A 54 5.19 3.23 0.64
CA LYS A 54 5.33 4.68 0.79
C LYS A 54 4.78 5.17 2.13
N ALA A 55 3.63 4.65 2.56
CA ALA A 55 3.08 5.01 3.87
C ALA A 55 4.01 4.55 5.00
N HIS A 56 4.59 3.34 4.92
CA HIS A 56 5.52 2.83 5.92
C HIS A 56 6.81 3.64 6.01
N MET A 57 7.49 3.91 4.90
CA MET A 57 8.71 4.75 4.88
C MET A 57 8.45 6.16 5.42
N ARG A 58 7.25 6.70 5.21
CA ARG A 58 6.85 7.99 5.79
C ARG A 58 6.67 7.91 7.31
N ALA A 59 6.18 6.79 7.83
CA ALA A 59 6.13 6.54 9.27
C ALA A 59 7.54 6.44 9.86
N GLU A 60 8.46 5.73 9.20
CA GLU A 60 9.88 5.67 9.61
C GLU A 60 10.53 7.06 9.60
N THR A 61 10.23 7.87 8.58
CA THR A 61 10.68 9.26 8.51
C THR A 61 10.11 10.09 9.67
N ALA A 62 8.84 9.87 10.04
CA ALA A 62 8.22 10.53 11.19
C ALA A 62 8.89 10.11 12.50
N ALA A 63 9.16 8.81 12.66
CA ALA A 63 9.86 8.23 13.80
C ALA A 63 11.29 8.82 13.94
N ALA A 64 12.04 8.89 12.84
CA ALA A 64 13.37 9.50 12.83
C ALA A 64 13.35 10.97 13.24
N ARG A 65 12.36 11.73 12.73
CA ARG A 65 12.19 13.15 13.12
C ARG A 65 11.73 13.30 14.57
N ALA A 66 10.88 12.40 15.06
CA ALA A 66 10.45 12.40 16.45
C ALA A 66 11.64 12.23 17.38
N LEU A 67 12.57 11.33 17.07
CA LEU A 67 13.77 11.12 17.88
C LEU A 67 14.62 12.39 17.99
N SER A 68 14.78 13.15 16.90
CA SER A 68 15.50 14.43 16.93
C SER A 68 14.77 15.56 17.67
N ALA A 69 13.46 15.42 17.89
CA ALA A 69 12.61 16.45 18.48
C ALA A 69 12.05 16.04 19.85
N VAL A 70 12.50 14.90 20.39
CA VAL A 70 11.89 14.23 21.55
C VAL A 70 11.85 15.12 22.79
N ASP A 71 12.91 15.90 22.99
CA ASP A 71 13.06 16.83 24.11
C ASP A 71 12.13 18.05 24.00
N THR A 72 11.60 18.31 22.81
CA THR A 72 10.71 19.46 22.53
C THR A 72 9.23 19.09 22.48
N LEU A 73 8.89 17.81 22.69
CA LEU A 73 7.51 17.34 22.66
C LEU A 73 6.76 17.72 23.94
N ASP A 74 5.47 18.03 23.80
CA ASP A 74 4.59 18.26 24.94
C ASP A 74 4.11 16.92 25.52
N TRP A 75 4.81 16.46 26.56
CA TRP A 75 4.49 15.25 27.31
C TRP A 75 3.36 15.43 28.33
N HIS A 76 3.03 16.67 28.73
CA HIS A 76 2.02 16.91 29.76
C HIS A 76 0.60 16.69 29.22
N ASN A 77 0.38 17.02 27.95
CA ASN A 77 -0.90 16.83 27.25
C ASN A 77 -0.88 15.62 26.31
N ALA A 78 0.07 14.71 26.48
CA ALA A 78 0.18 13.51 25.67
C ALA A 78 -1.00 12.55 25.99
N PRO A 79 -1.76 12.09 24.98
CA PRO A 79 -2.85 11.15 25.21
C PRO A 79 -2.34 9.81 25.72
N GLY A 80 -3.14 9.18 26.58
CA GLY A 80 -2.91 7.82 27.04
C GLY A 80 -3.09 6.82 25.89
N LEU A 81 -2.18 5.85 25.78
CA LEU A 81 -2.26 4.74 24.85
C LEU A 81 -2.48 3.43 25.60
N GLU A 82 -3.69 2.88 25.49
CA GLU A 82 -4.01 1.59 26.09
C GLU A 82 -3.51 0.41 25.23
N PRO A 83 -3.13 -0.72 25.84
CA PRO A 83 -2.83 -1.93 25.10
C PRO A 83 -4.04 -2.40 24.29
N GLY A 84 -3.85 -2.63 22.99
CA GLY A 84 -4.92 -3.05 22.07
C GLY A 84 -5.77 -1.92 21.50
N GLN A 85 -5.49 -0.66 21.84
CA GLN A 85 -6.18 0.48 21.27
C GLN A 85 -5.88 0.60 19.76
N ASN A 86 -6.92 0.66 18.95
CA ASN A 86 -6.80 0.84 17.50
C ASN A 86 -6.44 2.29 17.17
N VAL A 87 -5.17 2.53 16.89
CA VAL A 87 -4.68 3.84 16.48
C VAL A 87 -4.99 4.05 14.99
N ARG A 88 -6.02 4.85 14.71
CA ARG A 88 -6.43 5.18 13.33
C ARG A 88 -6.00 6.59 12.96
N TRP A 89 -5.57 6.77 11.71
CA TRP A 89 -5.11 8.05 11.17
C TRP A 89 -6.02 9.27 11.50
N PRO A 90 -7.36 9.23 11.30
CA PRO A 90 -8.22 10.39 11.57
C PRO A 90 -8.23 10.81 13.04
N ILE A 91 -8.09 9.84 13.94
CA ILE A 91 -8.06 10.09 15.40
C ILE A 91 -6.76 10.78 15.78
N VAL A 92 -5.64 10.34 15.19
CA VAL A 92 -4.33 10.89 15.52
C VAL A 92 -4.12 12.27 14.90
N THR A 93 -4.59 12.50 13.68
CA THR A 93 -4.49 13.83 13.03
C THR A 93 -5.30 14.91 13.73
N ALA A 94 -6.33 14.54 14.48
CA ALA A 94 -7.19 15.49 15.20
C ALA A 94 -6.62 15.90 16.56
N HIS A 95 -5.56 15.24 17.05
CA HIS A 95 -4.98 15.57 18.34
C HIS A 95 -4.13 16.85 18.27
N PRO A 96 -4.24 17.76 19.25
CA PRO A 96 -3.56 19.05 19.22
C PRO A 96 -2.04 18.93 19.33
N THR A 97 -1.54 17.85 19.94
CA THR A 97 -0.11 17.56 20.10
C THR A 97 0.48 16.79 18.92
N ALA A 98 -0.31 16.49 17.87
CA ALA A 98 0.17 15.82 16.67
C ALA A 98 1.03 16.77 15.83
N VAL A 99 2.24 16.34 15.51
CA VAL A 99 3.20 17.15 14.76
C VAL A 99 3.31 16.66 13.32
N HIS A 100 2.99 17.56 12.39
CA HIS A 100 3.02 17.33 10.95
C HIS A 100 4.27 17.95 10.30
N ARG A 101 5.43 17.34 10.49
CA ARG A 101 6.71 17.87 9.98
C ARG A 101 7.26 17.13 8.74
N CYS A 102 6.36 16.54 7.96
CA CYS A 102 6.68 15.87 6.69
C CYS A 102 6.17 16.64 5.46
N VAL A 103 6.80 16.36 4.32
CA VAL A 103 6.38 16.84 3.01
C VAL A 103 4.88 16.54 2.80
N GLU A 104 4.10 17.58 2.48
CA GLU A 104 2.67 17.50 2.16
C GLU A 104 1.80 16.85 3.25
N GLY A 105 2.20 16.92 4.53
CA GLY A 105 1.42 16.32 5.62
C GLY A 105 1.27 14.79 5.49
N SER A 106 2.22 14.15 4.80
CA SER A 106 2.20 12.72 4.51
C SER A 106 2.68 11.83 5.67
N CYS A 107 3.08 12.44 6.77
CA CYS A 107 3.39 11.75 8.02
C CYS A 107 3.00 12.62 9.22
N LEU A 108 2.96 11.99 10.39
CA LEU A 108 2.82 12.65 11.67
C LEU A 108 3.54 11.86 12.75
N TYR A 109 3.89 12.54 13.84
CA TYR A 109 4.23 11.89 15.10
C TYR A 109 3.54 12.58 16.27
N LEU A 110 3.25 11.83 17.32
CA LEU A 110 2.48 12.26 18.48
C LEU A 110 3.13 11.67 19.75
N PRO A 111 3.48 12.49 20.77
CA PRO A 111 3.85 11.95 22.08
C PRO A 111 2.62 11.27 22.71
N VAL A 112 2.80 10.07 23.25
CA VAL A 112 1.74 9.30 23.91
C VAL A 112 2.29 8.72 25.22
N MET A 113 1.42 8.57 26.21
CA MET A 113 1.78 7.98 27.51
C MET A 113 1.22 6.58 27.61
N ARG A 114 2.03 5.60 28.00
CA ARG A 114 1.56 4.25 28.33
C ARG A 114 1.77 4.00 29.81
N GLY A 115 0.74 4.25 30.61
CA GLY A 115 0.91 4.34 32.06
C GLY A 115 1.83 5.50 32.41
N ALA A 116 2.99 5.22 33.01
CA ALA A 116 4.01 6.22 33.33
C ALA A 116 5.11 6.37 32.26
N GLU A 117 5.13 5.51 31.23
CA GLU A 117 6.18 5.51 30.22
C GLU A 117 5.89 6.49 29.09
N ARG A 118 6.95 7.18 28.63
CA ARG A 118 6.92 8.08 27.48
C ARG A 118 7.13 7.30 26.18
N TRP A 119 6.21 7.46 25.25
CA TRP A 119 6.27 6.82 23.95
C TRP A 119 6.02 7.85 22.84
N VAL A 120 6.61 7.65 21.67
CA VAL A 120 6.26 8.40 20.47
C VAL A 120 5.57 7.48 19.49
N LEU A 121 4.39 7.90 19.06
CA LEU A 121 3.64 7.25 18.01
C LEU A 121 3.91 7.95 16.67
N ALA A 122 4.41 7.21 15.70
CA ALA A 122 4.71 7.69 14.36
C ALA A 122 3.84 6.99 13.32
N LEU A 123 3.27 7.77 12.41
CA LEU A 123 2.40 7.28 11.35
C LEU A 123 2.74 7.94 10.02
N GLY A 124 2.51 7.20 8.93
CA GLY A 124 2.66 7.69 7.58
C GLY A 124 1.47 7.34 6.72
N VAL A 125 1.22 8.15 5.69
CA VAL A 125 0.16 7.94 4.72
C VAL A 125 0.68 8.11 3.30
N SER A 126 0.03 7.41 2.37
CA SER A 126 0.10 7.71 0.96
C SER A 126 -1.21 8.30 0.49
N ARG A 127 -1.12 9.38 -0.28
CA ARG A 127 -2.26 9.99 -0.97
C ARG A 127 -2.21 9.62 -2.45
N ALA A 128 -3.38 9.48 -3.05
CA ALA A 128 -3.54 9.39 -4.50
C ALA A 128 -3.38 10.78 -5.14
N SER A 129 -3.31 10.85 -6.47
CA SER A 129 -3.16 12.11 -7.21
C SER A 129 -4.34 13.07 -7.01
N ASN A 130 -5.52 12.54 -6.66
CA ASN A 130 -6.72 13.31 -6.30
C ASN A 130 -6.70 13.83 -4.85
N GLY A 131 -5.62 13.58 -4.10
CA GLY A 131 -5.48 14.00 -2.69
C GLY A 131 -6.13 13.06 -1.66
N GLU A 132 -6.88 12.05 -2.10
CA GLU A 132 -7.50 11.07 -1.21
C GLU A 132 -6.46 10.16 -0.55
N LEU A 133 -6.82 9.60 0.60
CA LEU A 133 -5.99 8.63 1.29
C LEU A 133 -5.94 7.32 0.48
N ALA A 134 -4.77 7.00 -0.07
CA ALA A 134 -4.55 5.75 -0.79
C ALA A 134 -4.12 4.61 0.14
N ALA A 135 -3.31 4.90 1.17
CA ALA A 135 -2.86 3.93 2.16
C ALA A 135 -2.42 4.63 3.46
N HIS A 136 -2.45 3.90 4.57
CA HIS A 136 -1.81 4.29 5.83
C HIS A 136 -0.88 3.18 6.31
N SER A 137 0.13 3.54 7.10
CA SER A 137 0.99 2.58 7.78
C SER A 137 0.34 2.05 9.06
N ALA A 138 0.84 0.91 9.55
CA ALA A 138 0.74 0.61 10.98
C ALA A 138 1.50 1.69 11.79
N PRO A 139 1.11 1.96 13.04
CA PRO A 139 1.85 2.86 13.91
C PRO A 139 3.22 2.25 14.26
N ILE A 140 4.26 3.07 14.19
CA ILE A 140 5.57 2.78 14.77
C ILE A 140 5.58 3.40 16.16
N LEU A 141 5.87 2.58 17.17
CA LEU A 141 5.95 3.01 18.57
C LEU A 141 7.42 3.03 18.99
N LEU A 142 7.88 4.19 19.43
CA LEU A 142 9.22 4.37 19.99
C LEU A 142 9.08 4.61 21.48
N ARG A 143 9.74 3.79 22.30
CA ARG A 143 9.88 4.09 23.73
C ARG A 143 10.96 5.14 23.91
N VAL A 144 10.71 6.14 24.75
CA VAL A 144 11.69 7.16 25.11
C VAL A 144 12.26 6.77 26.45
N ASP A 145 13.47 6.21 26.44
CA ASP A 145 14.20 5.88 27.67
C ASP A 145 14.86 7.16 28.23
N GLU A 146 14.67 7.41 29.52
CA GLU A 146 15.18 8.61 30.21
C GLU A 146 16.67 8.45 30.59
N GLU A 147 17.19 7.22 30.57
CA GLU A 147 18.61 6.91 30.81
C GLU A 147 19.47 7.18 29.58
N ARG A 148 19.95 8.41 29.49
CA ARG A 148 21.07 8.76 28.63
C ARG A 148 22.38 8.29 29.27
N GLU A 149 22.64 6.98 29.26
CA GLU A 149 24.03 6.51 29.23
C GLU A 149 24.57 6.79 27.81
N PRO A 150 25.60 7.63 27.64
CA PRO A 150 26.21 7.87 26.34
C PRO A 150 27.05 6.65 25.93
N GLY A 151 26.38 5.57 25.53
CA GLY A 151 27.01 4.34 25.11
C GLY A 151 26.00 3.42 24.44
N ALA A 152 25.82 3.57 23.12
CA ALA A 152 25.07 2.59 22.35
C ALA A 152 25.82 1.25 22.40
N THR A 153 25.37 0.33 23.26
CA THR A 153 25.83 -1.05 23.26
C THR A 153 24.94 -1.82 22.29
N PHE A 154 25.50 -2.14 21.12
CA PHE A 154 24.88 -3.09 20.19
C PHE A 154 25.27 -4.49 20.64
N SER A 155 24.38 -5.22 21.33
CA SER A 155 24.52 -6.66 21.50
C SER A 155 23.78 -7.37 20.37
N TRP A 156 24.52 -8.12 19.57
CA TRP A 156 23.96 -9.13 18.67
C TRP A 156 24.09 -10.46 19.41
N ASP A 157 22.96 -11.02 19.82
CA ASP A 157 22.84 -12.46 20.08
C ASP A 157 22.39 -13.17 18.80
#